data_AF-M8A3L0-F1
#
_entry.id   AF-M8A3L0-F1
#
_cell.length_a   1.000
_cell.length_b   1.000
_cell.length_c   1.000
_cell.angle_alpha   90.00
_cell.angle_beta   90.00
_cell.angle_gamma   90.00
#
_symmetry.space_group_name_H-M   'P 1'
#
loop_
_entity.id
_entity.type
_entity.pdbx_description
1 polymer ?
#
loop_
_entity_poly.entity_id
_entity_poly.type
_entity_poly.pdbx_seq_one_letter_code
_entity_poly.pdbx_strand_id
1 'polypeptide(L)' 'MSLYTTRQKKAVKIFPRPTSGPLRPIVQCQTHKYNIKARAGRGFTLEELKVPSLCSLYTVLLKELHVKED' A
#
# COMPACT_ATOMS: atom_id res chain seq x y z
N MET A 1 26.81 -4.32 -7.46
CA MET A 1 26.03 -4.97 -6.36
C MET A 1 24.76 -5.56 -6.96
N SER A 2 24.50 -6.86 -6.85
CA SER A 2 23.32 -7.47 -7.51
C SER A 2 22.03 -7.11 -6.78
N LEU A 3 20.92 -6.97 -7.53
CA LEU A 3 19.58 -6.70 -6.97
C LEU A 3 19.11 -7.78 -5.98
N TYR A 4 19.65 -9.00 -6.09
CA TYR A 4 19.36 -10.08 -5.15
C TYR A 4 19.92 -9.79 -3.76
N THR A 5 21.18 -9.34 -3.68
CA THR A 5 21.85 -9.02 -2.41
C THR A 5 21.19 -7.84 -1.69
N THR A 6 20.65 -6.86 -2.43
CA THR A 6 19.96 -5.71 -1.83
C THR A 6 18.58 -6.09 -1.28
N ARG A 7 17.84 -6.99 -1.95
CA ARG A 7 16.56 -7.53 -1.45
C ARG A 7 16.73 -8.31 -0.15
N GLN A 8 17.78 -9.12 -0.02
CA GLN A 8 18.04 -9.88 1.21
C GLN A 8 18.37 -8.97 2.39
N LYS A 9 19.23 -7.96 2.20
CA LYS A 9 19.54 -6.96 3.25
C LYS A 9 18.29 -6.23 3.73
N LYS A 10 17.38 -5.89 2.81
CA LYS A 10 16.09 -5.27 3.15
C LYS A 10 15.18 -6.22 3.95
N ALA A 11 15.15 -7.50 3.61
CA ALA A 11 14.32 -8.48 4.30
C ALA A 11 14.73 -8.67 5.76
N VAL A 12 16.05 -8.80 6.02
CA VAL A 12 16.58 -8.90 7.38
C VAL A 12 16.22 -7.68 8.22
N LYS A 13 16.27 -6.47 7.63
CA LYS A 13 15.93 -5.21 8.31
C LYS A 13 14.43 -5.06 8.62
N ILE A 14 13.55 -5.61 7.77
CA ILE A 14 12.10 -5.41 7.86
C ILE A 14 11.40 -6.49 8.69
N PHE A 15 12.06 -7.62 8.97
CA PHE A 15 11.55 -8.67 9.84
C PHE A 15 11.03 -8.08 11.16
N PRO A 16 9.78 -8.38 11.60
CA PRO A 16 8.88 -9.48 11.20
C PRO A 16 7.90 -9.17 10.05
N ARG A 17 7.93 -7.96 9.48
CA ARG A 17 6.96 -7.54 8.45
C ARG A 17 7.33 -8.12 7.08
N PRO A 18 6.35 -8.38 6.19
CA PRO A 18 6.63 -8.91 4.86
C PRO A 18 7.40 -7.89 4.00
N THR A 19 8.39 -8.38 3.25
CA THR A 19 9.25 -7.54 2.38
C THR A 19 8.51 -7.02 1.13
N SER A 20 7.39 -7.65 0.77
CA SER A 20 6.54 -7.31 -0.40
C SER A 20 5.85 -5.95 -0.30
N GLY A 21 5.93 -5.27 0.85
CA GLY A 21 5.38 -3.93 1.05
C GLY A 21 3.93 -3.94 1.54
N PRO A 22 3.29 -2.75 1.57
CA PRO A 22 1.91 -2.61 2.04
C PRO A 22 0.90 -3.21 1.05
N LEU A 23 -0.30 -3.52 1.57
CA LEU A 23 -1.43 -3.95 0.76
C LEU A 23 -1.80 -2.90 -0.28
N ARG A 24 -2.21 -3.36 -1.47
CA ARG A 24 -2.62 -2.50 -2.59
C ARG A 24 -4.04 -2.87 -3.02
N PRO A 25 -4.92 -1.89 -3.31
CA PRO A 25 -6.25 -2.17 -3.82
C PRO A 25 -6.20 -2.67 -5.25
N ILE A 26 -7.26 -3.35 -5.67
CA ILE A 26 -7.47 -3.78 -7.05
C ILE A 26 -8.22 -2.65 -7.76
N VAL A 27 -7.64 -2.12 -8.84
CA VAL A 27 -8.19 -0.99 -9.62
C VAL A 27 -8.25 -1.37 -11.09
N GLN A 28 -9.27 -0.92 -11.81
CA GLN A 28 -9.35 -1.11 -13.26
C GLN A 28 -8.37 -0.22 -14.02
N CYS A 29 -7.96 -0.65 -15.22
CA CYS A 29 -7.12 0.19 -16.08
C CYS A 29 -7.97 1.27 -16.78
N GLN A 30 -7.36 2.43 -17.06
CA GLN A 30 -8.08 3.63 -17.50
C GLN A 30 -8.58 3.55 -18.96
N THR A 31 -7.85 2.88 -19.84
CA THR A 31 -8.15 2.92 -21.28
C THR A 31 -9.15 1.84 -21.68
N HIS A 32 -9.98 2.12 -22.69
CA HIS A 32 -10.97 1.17 -23.22
C HIS A 32 -10.37 -0.21 -23.56
N LYS A 33 -9.18 -0.23 -24.17
CA LYS A 33 -8.46 -1.46 -24.53
C LYS A 33 -8.10 -2.33 -23.33
N TYR A 34 -7.85 -1.72 -22.16
CA TYR A 34 -7.37 -2.43 -20.97
C TYR A 34 -8.37 -2.42 -19.81
N ASN A 35 -9.55 -1.82 -19.95
CA ASN A 35 -10.56 -1.74 -18.90
C ASN A 35 -11.10 -3.11 -18.42
N ILE A 36 -10.88 -4.17 -19.20
CA ILE A 36 -11.19 -5.55 -18.81
C ILE A 36 -10.16 -6.09 -17.79
N LYS A 37 -8.97 -5.47 -17.73
CA LYS A 37 -7.86 -5.91 -16.89
C LYS A 37 -7.81 -5.11 -15.59
N ALA A 38 -7.81 -5.84 -14.48
CA ALA A 38 -7.54 -5.29 -13.17
C ALA A 38 -6.01 -5.18 -12.91
N ARG A 39 -5.60 -4.17 -12.16
CA ARG A 39 -4.21 -3.93 -11.75
C ARG A 39 -4.11 -3.59 -10.26
N ALA A 40 -2.93 -3.77 -9.68
CA ALA A 40 -2.65 -3.26 -8.34
C ALA A 40 -2.56 -1.73 -8.36
N GLY A 41 -3.45 -1.07 -7.62
CA GLY A 41 -3.49 0.37 -7.41
C GLY A 41 -2.36 0.88 -6.52
N ARG A 42 -2.37 2.19 -6.25
CA ARG A 42 -1.36 2.82 -5.39
C ARG A 42 -1.76 2.82 -3.92
N GLY A 43 -3.02 3.12 -3.62
CA GLY A 43 -3.56 3.23 -2.27
C GLY A 43 -5.09 3.24 -2.28
N PHE A 44 -5.68 2.96 -1.12
CA PHE A 44 -7.12 2.90 -0.90
C PHE A 44 -7.75 4.29 -0.89
N THR A 45 -9.02 4.39 -1.28
CA THR A 45 -9.79 5.63 -1.18
C THR A 45 -10.28 5.86 0.26
N LEU A 46 -10.58 7.11 0.62
CA LEU A 46 -11.08 7.43 1.98
C LEU A 46 -12.44 6.77 2.27
N GLU A 47 -13.26 6.59 1.24
CA GLU A 47 -14.55 5.90 1.32
C GLU A 47 -14.35 4.40 1.60
N GLU A 48 -13.39 3.76 0.94
CA GLU A 48 -13.02 2.36 1.20
C GLU A 48 -12.48 2.17 2.63
N LEU A 49 -11.76 3.15 3.17
CA LEU A 49 -11.22 3.11 4.52
C LEU A 49 -12.27 3.35 5.61
N LYS A 50 -13.39 4.00 5.27
CA LYS A 50 -14.48 4.30 6.22
C LYS A 50 -15.40 3.09 6.46
N VAL A 51 -15.30 2.05 5.63
CA VAL A 51 -16.03 0.79 5.84
C VAL A 51 -15.43 0.07 7.06
N PRO A 52 -16.21 -0.19 8.13
CA PRO A 52 -15.69 -0.50 9.47
C PRO A 52 -14.99 -1.87 9.60
N SER A 53 -15.04 -2.74 8.59
CA SER A 53 -14.40 -4.06 8.64
C SER A 53 -12.87 -4.05 8.38
N LEU A 54 -12.30 -2.92 7.94
CA LEU A 54 -10.85 -2.79 7.69
C LEU A 54 -10.16 -1.80 8.67
N CYS A 55 -10.94 -1.19 9.56
CA CYS A 55 -10.56 0.00 10.32
C CYS A 55 -9.47 -0.21 11.40
N SER A 56 -9.10 -1.44 11.77
CA SER A 56 -8.29 -1.62 12.99
C SER A 56 -6.76 -1.59 12.80
N LEU A 57 -6.19 -1.79 11.60
CA LEU A 57 -4.72 -2.02 11.48
C LEU A 57 -3.91 -1.13 10.51
N TYR A 58 -4.50 -0.30 9.64
CA TYR A 58 -3.76 0.33 8.52
C TYR A 58 -3.74 1.87 8.48
N THR A 59 -4.10 2.55 9.57
CA THR A 59 -4.00 4.02 9.71
C THR A 59 -2.73 4.48 10.43
N VAL A 60 -1.79 3.59 10.76
CA VAL A 60 -0.59 3.91 11.58
C VAL A 60 0.37 4.92 10.91
N LEU A 61 0.27 5.19 9.60
CA LEU A 61 1.14 6.17 8.92
C LEU A 61 0.52 7.56 8.68
N LEU A 62 -0.79 7.76 8.83
CA LEU A 62 -1.39 9.07 8.57
C LEU A 62 -1.33 10.04 9.76
N LYS A 63 -0.76 9.61 10.89
CA LYS A 63 -0.64 10.43 12.11
C LYS A 63 0.58 11.37 12.14
N GLU A 64 1.48 11.33 11.15
CA GLU A 64 2.62 12.28 11.08
C GLU A 64 2.36 13.52 10.23
N LEU A 65 1.25 13.61 9.49
CA LEU A 65 0.98 14.74 8.57
C LEU A 65 -0.26 15.59 8.90
N HIS A 66 -0.89 15.41 10.07
CA HIS A 66 -1.93 16.33 10.56
C HIS A 66 -1.54 17.05 11.86
N VAL A 67 -0.24 17.17 12.16
CA VAL A 67 0.21 18.25 13.05
C VAL A 67 0.30 19.51 12.20
N LYS A 68 -0.77 20.29 12.24
CA LYS A 68 -0.97 21.72 11.89
C LYS A 68 -2.35 21.88 11.25
N GLU A 69 -3.39 21.58 12.03
CA GLU A 69 -4.53 22.49 12.06
C GLU A 69 -4.11 23.66 12.95
N ASP A 70 -3.68 24.74 12.29
CA ASP A 70 -3.84 26.15 12.68
C ASP A 70 -3.88 26.95 11.36
#